data_AF-A0AAV6TYE4-F1
#
_entry.id   AF-A0AAV6TYE4-F1
#
_cell.length_a   1.000
_cell.length_b   1.000
_cell.length_c   1.000
_cell.angle_alpha   90.00
_cell.angle_beta   90.00
_cell.angle_gamma   90.00
#
_symmetry.space_group_name_H-M   'P 1'
#
loop_
_entity.id
_entity.type
_entity.pdbx_description
1 polymer ?
#
loop_
_entity_poly.entity_id
_entity_poly.type
_entity_poly.pdbx_seq_one_letter_code
_entity_poly.pdbx_strand_id
1 'polypeptide(L)'
;MGRKRKSTAKKGEEMRAKRQAAVVSSAVVQQEDSAEKSLNRITELNTHVPISSTVPISSNEYVLMSMNSLQTLIQQCKCSICCDSNLTVKFEKSFGFAQVVTLRCLSCDFFTTVNSSGKVQTEKSFDINRRIVTAFTEIGKGHASTETFSTILNLPCMDQKTFTRHLHALEVATRQSSNLQLEEVRKKVYEEHRLKCTDKNKNVFDIAEPVNKRNSFYLTELNRSGRHWGENCLSLQKSIP
;
A
#
# COMPACT_ATOMS: atom_id res chain seq x y z
N MET A 1 -40.67 -56.89 14.19
CA MET A 1 -40.67 -55.42 13.96
C MET A 1 -39.44 -54.82 14.62
N GLY A 2 -38.54 -54.16 13.87
CA GLY A 2 -37.37 -53.46 14.44
C GLY A 2 -36.96 -52.29 13.54
N ARG A 3 -37.30 -51.06 13.93
CA ARG A 3 -37.17 -49.82 13.14
C ARG A 3 -35.78 -49.17 13.30
N LYS A 4 -35.17 -48.88 12.14
CA LYS A 4 -34.40 -47.67 11.73
C LYS A 4 -33.47 -46.99 12.77
N ARG A 5 -32.15 -47.17 12.60
CA ARG A 5 -31.07 -46.27 13.08
C ARG A 5 -30.13 -45.92 11.91
N LYS A 6 -30.48 -44.94 11.06
CA LYS A 6 -29.59 -44.44 9.97
C LYS A 6 -29.64 -42.91 9.76
N SER A 7 -30.29 -42.15 10.64
CA SER A 7 -30.64 -40.73 10.37
C SER A 7 -29.67 -39.68 10.92
N THR A 8 -28.78 -40.02 11.86
CA THR A 8 -28.01 -39.01 12.61
C THR A 8 -26.61 -38.76 12.06
N ALA A 9 -25.97 -39.75 11.44
CA ALA A 9 -24.63 -39.59 10.84
C ALA A 9 -24.62 -38.64 9.63
N LYS A 10 -25.66 -38.71 8.77
CA LYS A 10 -25.75 -37.92 7.55
C LYS A 10 -25.92 -36.40 7.80
N LYS A 11 -26.53 -36.02 8.94
CA LYS A 11 -26.67 -34.61 9.36
C LYS A 11 -25.36 -33.99 9.86
N GLY A 12 -24.45 -34.80 10.41
CA GLY A 12 -23.15 -34.34 10.92
C GLY A 12 -22.18 -33.94 9.80
N GLU A 13 -22.14 -34.73 8.73
CA GLU A 13 -21.31 -34.45 7.55
C GLU A 13 -21.79 -33.20 6.78
N GLU A 14 -23.10 -33.02 6.64
CA GLU A 14 -23.69 -31.84 6.00
C GLU A 14 -23.39 -30.54 6.78
N MET A 15 -23.45 -30.58 8.11
CA MET A 15 -23.06 -29.43 8.96
C MET A 15 -21.56 -29.12 8.88
N ARG A 16 -20.70 -30.13 8.76
CA ARG A 16 -19.26 -29.94 8.61
C ARG A 16 -18.90 -29.32 7.26
N ALA A 17 -19.54 -29.78 6.18
CA ALA A 17 -19.37 -29.21 4.84
C ALA A 17 -19.86 -27.75 4.78
N LYS A 18 -21.02 -27.43 5.40
CA LYS A 18 -21.53 -26.04 5.50
C LYS A 18 -20.60 -25.13 6.29
N ARG A 19 -19.99 -25.61 7.38
CA ARG A 19 -19.00 -24.85 8.15
C ARG A 19 -17.71 -24.60 7.36
N GLN A 20 -17.19 -25.60 6.65
CA GLN A 20 -16.00 -25.44 5.82
C GLN A 20 -16.24 -24.47 4.66
N ALA A 21 -17.38 -24.55 3.99
CA ALA A 21 -17.75 -23.60 2.95
C ALA A 21 -17.86 -22.16 3.48
N ALA A 22 -18.46 -21.96 4.66
CA ALA A 22 -18.58 -20.63 5.28
C ALA A 22 -17.23 -20.03 5.68
N VAL A 23 -16.29 -20.84 6.20
CA VAL A 23 -14.93 -20.38 6.52
C VAL A 23 -14.17 -19.98 5.26
N VAL A 24 -14.27 -20.75 4.18
CA VAL A 24 -13.65 -20.42 2.90
C VAL A 24 -14.23 -19.13 2.32
N SER A 25 -15.57 -18.99 2.30
CA SER A 25 -16.21 -17.75 1.83
C SER A 25 -15.83 -16.53 2.66
N SER A 26 -15.72 -16.65 3.99
CA SER A 26 -15.29 -15.53 4.84
C SER A 26 -13.82 -15.15 4.61
N ALA A 27 -12.95 -16.12 4.32
CA ALA A 27 -11.54 -15.87 4.01
C ALA A 27 -11.37 -15.20 2.64
N VAL A 28 -12.16 -15.60 1.63
CA VAL A 28 -12.17 -14.97 0.30
C VAL A 28 -12.62 -13.51 0.39
N VAL A 29 -13.73 -13.24 1.11
CA VAL A 29 -14.23 -11.86 1.30
C VAL A 29 -13.22 -10.99 2.05
N GLN A 30 -12.48 -11.54 3.04
CA GLN A 30 -11.42 -10.81 3.73
C GLN A 30 -10.18 -10.54 2.87
N GLN A 31 -9.88 -11.40 1.90
CA GLN A 31 -8.79 -11.19 0.94
C GLN A 31 -9.13 -10.11 -0.08
N GLU A 32 -10.37 -10.07 -0.57
CA GLU A 32 -10.83 -9.05 -1.52
C GLU A 32 -10.81 -7.64 -0.91
N ASP A 33 -11.31 -7.48 0.32
CA ASP A 33 -11.31 -6.21 1.07
C ASP A 33 -9.87 -5.74 1.40
N SER A 34 -8.97 -6.67 1.69
CA SER A 34 -7.55 -6.36 1.91
C SER A 34 -6.84 -5.88 0.65
N ALA A 35 -7.08 -6.53 -0.50
CA ALA A 35 -6.44 -6.17 -1.76
C ALA A 35 -6.92 -4.79 -2.28
N GLU A 36 -8.20 -4.49 -2.12
CA GLU A 36 -8.78 -3.19 -2.48
C GLU A 36 -8.22 -2.07 -1.60
N LYS A 37 -8.06 -2.32 -0.30
CA LYS A 37 -7.41 -1.39 0.63
C LYS A 37 -5.94 -1.12 0.28
N SER A 38 -5.20 -2.16 -0.11
CA SER A 38 -3.80 -2.05 -0.57
C SER A 38 -3.67 -1.26 -1.88
N LEU A 39 -4.60 -1.44 -2.81
CA LEU A 39 -4.64 -0.69 -4.08
C LEU A 39 -4.96 0.80 -3.85
N ASN A 40 -5.86 1.09 -2.91
CA ASN A 40 -6.14 2.47 -2.49
C ASN A 40 -4.91 3.13 -1.86
N ARG A 41 -4.12 2.40 -1.07
CA ARG A 41 -2.85 2.90 -0.51
C ARG A 41 -1.81 3.21 -1.59
N ILE A 42 -1.73 2.39 -2.64
CA ILE A 42 -0.87 2.67 -3.82
C ILE A 42 -1.37 3.91 -4.58
N THR A 43 -2.67 4.11 -4.66
CA THR A 43 -3.28 5.26 -5.34
C THR A 43 -3.05 6.56 -4.57
N GLU A 44 -3.15 6.54 -3.24
CA GLU A 44 -2.80 7.68 -2.36
C GLU A 44 -1.31 8.07 -2.47
N LEU A 45 -0.43 7.11 -2.72
CA LEU A 45 0.99 7.38 -2.97
C LEU A 45 1.27 8.10 -4.30
N ASN A 46 0.29 8.16 -5.21
CA ASN A 46 0.46 8.61 -6.60
C ASN A 46 -0.25 9.94 -6.93
N THR A 47 -0.78 10.69 -5.95
CA THR A 47 -1.53 11.93 -6.22
C THR A 47 -0.64 13.09 -6.69
N HIS A 48 -0.63 13.33 -8.00
CA HIS A 48 -1.11 14.56 -8.67
C HIS A 48 -1.08 14.33 -10.18
N VAL A 49 -2.20 14.56 -10.89
CA VAL A 49 -2.35 14.37 -12.34
C VAL A 49 -2.91 15.66 -12.95
N PRO A 50 -2.34 16.11 -14.07
CA PRO A 50 -3.09 16.15 -15.32
C PRO A 50 -2.33 15.41 -16.43
N ILE A 51 -2.98 14.45 -17.08
CA ILE A 51 -2.47 13.79 -18.28
C ILE A 51 -3.23 14.35 -19.48
N SER A 52 -2.46 14.95 -20.41
CA SER A 52 -2.89 15.32 -21.74
C SER A 52 -3.06 14.07 -22.63
N SER A 53 -4.02 14.16 -23.55
CA SER A 53 -4.55 13.17 -24.50
C SER A 53 -3.50 12.29 -25.21
N THR A 54 -3.73 11.00 -25.54
CA THR A 54 -4.79 10.43 -26.39
C THR A 54 -4.84 8.89 -26.24
N VAL A 55 -6.03 8.31 -26.48
CA VAL A 55 -6.46 6.88 -26.41
C VAL A 55 -6.67 6.32 -24.99
N PRO A 56 -7.93 6.00 -24.58
CA PRO A 56 -8.23 5.45 -23.27
C PRO A 56 -7.92 3.95 -23.25
N ILE A 57 -6.69 3.58 -22.88
CA ILE A 57 -6.43 2.21 -22.40
C ILE A 57 -7.01 2.16 -20.98
N SER A 58 -8.22 1.60 -20.89
CA SER A 58 -9.01 1.50 -19.67
C SER A 58 -8.55 0.30 -18.82
N SER A 59 -7.31 0.33 -18.34
CA SER A 59 -6.86 -0.35 -17.11
C SER A 59 -5.35 -0.19 -16.97
N ASN A 60 -4.89 0.31 -15.83
CA ASN A 60 -3.48 0.24 -15.42
C ASN A 60 -3.18 -1.19 -14.91
N GLU A 61 -3.34 -2.18 -15.77
CA GLU A 61 -3.08 -3.59 -15.45
C GLU A 61 -1.62 -3.95 -15.75
N TYR A 62 -1.02 -4.74 -14.85
CA TYR A 62 0.32 -5.29 -15.04
C TYR A 62 0.21 -6.80 -15.26
N VAL A 63 0.77 -7.28 -16.36
CA VAL A 63 0.78 -8.70 -16.73
C VAL A 63 2.21 -9.20 -16.75
N LEU A 64 2.46 -10.34 -16.09
CA LEU A 64 3.70 -11.09 -16.25
C LEU A 64 3.61 -11.91 -17.54
N MET A 65 4.47 -11.60 -18.51
CA MET A 65 4.48 -12.24 -19.82
C MET A 65 5.89 -12.73 -20.15
N SER A 66 5.99 -13.94 -20.70
CA SER A 66 7.27 -14.45 -21.19
C SER A 66 7.72 -13.67 -22.42
N MET A 67 9.03 -13.42 -22.53
CA MET A 67 9.59 -12.71 -23.67
C MET A 67 9.39 -13.43 -25.00
N ASN A 68 9.39 -14.76 -24.97
CA ASN A 68 9.11 -15.56 -26.16
C ASN A 68 7.67 -15.33 -26.64
N SER A 69 6.70 -15.30 -25.73
CA SER A 69 5.29 -15.03 -26.05
C SER A 69 5.11 -13.64 -26.67
N LEU A 70 5.73 -12.62 -26.08
CA LEU A 70 5.69 -11.25 -26.63
C LEU A 70 6.33 -11.21 -28.02
N GLN A 71 7.49 -11.84 -28.21
CA GLN A 71 8.18 -11.87 -29.50
C GLN A 71 7.35 -12.60 -30.57
N THR A 72 6.66 -13.69 -30.23
CA THR A 72 5.75 -14.39 -31.15
C THR A 72 4.59 -13.50 -31.59
N LEU A 73 4.01 -12.71 -30.68
CA LEU A 73 2.96 -11.74 -31.04
C LEU A 73 3.49 -10.65 -31.98
N ILE A 74 4.66 -10.09 -31.67
CA ILE A 74 5.28 -9.02 -32.46
C ILE A 74 5.70 -9.49 -33.86
N GLN A 75 6.05 -10.76 -34.03
CA GLN A 75 6.34 -11.35 -35.35
C GLN A 75 5.13 -11.36 -36.30
N GLN A 76 3.91 -11.22 -35.78
CA GLN A 76 2.71 -11.09 -36.62
C GLN A 76 2.49 -9.64 -37.10
N CYS A 77 3.26 -8.68 -36.59
CA CYS A 77 3.16 -7.27 -36.94
C CYS A 77 4.14 -6.91 -38.07
N LYS A 78 3.78 -5.88 -38.84
CA LYS A 78 4.65 -5.29 -39.87
C LYS A 78 5.24 -3.98 -39.39
N CYS A 79 6.48 -3.71 -39.80
CA CYS A 79 7.11 -2.42 -39.60
C CYS A 79 6.31 -1.32 -40.30
N SER A 80 6.08 -0.20 -39.60
CA SER A 80 5.35 0.95 -40.13
C SER A 80 6.09 1.69 -41.26
N ILE A 81 7.41 1.51 -41.38
CA ILE A 81 8.24 2.18 -42.39
C ILE A 81 8.45 1.30 -43.62
N CYS A 82 8.98 0.09 -43.46
CA CYS A 82 9.36 -0.77 -44.58
C CYS A 82 8.38 -1.92 -44.87
N CYS A 83 7.28 -2.02 -44.10
CA CYS A 83 6.26 -3.07 -44.21
C CYS A 83 6.74 -4.52 -44.05
N ASP A 84 8.01 -4.72 -43.67
CA ASP A 84 8.59 -6.04 -43.40
C ASP A 84 8.18 -6.55 -42.01
N SER A 85 8.17 -7.87 -41.80
CA SER A 85 7.72 -8.51 -40.55
C SER A 85 8.86 -8.82 -39.57
N ASN A 86 10.07 -8.32 -39.86
CA ASN A 86 11.27 -8.54 -39.06
C ASN A 86 11.36 -7.56 -37.88
N LEU A 87 10.32 -7.53 -37.04
CA LEU A 87 10.30 -6.75 -35.80
C LEU A 87 10.82 -7.56 -34.62
N THR A 88 11.59 -6.92 -33.75
CA THR A 88 12.07 -7.51 -32.49
C THR A 88 11.97 -6.55 -31.32
N VAL A 89 11.69 -7.10 -30.15
CA VAL A 89 11.64 -6.36 -28.89
C VAL A 89 12.92 -6.62 -28.10
N LYS A 90 13.54 -5.56 -27.60
CA LYS A 90 14.72 -5.63 -26.73
C LYS A 90 14.51 -4.83 -25.45
N PHE A 91 15.14 -5.29 -24.39
CA PHE A 91 15.20 -4.62 -23.10
C PHE A 91 16.62 -4.10 -22.91
N GLU A 92 16.78 -2.78 -22.79
CA GLU A 92 18.11 -2.15 -22.82
C GLU A 92 18.63 -1.82 -21.42
N LYS A 93 17.82 -1.15 -20.62
CA LYS A 93 18.18 -0.65 -19.29
C LYS A 93 17.10 -1.00 -18.28
N SER A 94 17.50 -1.35 -17.06
CA SER A 94 16.61 -1.61 -15.93
C SER A 94 16.73 -0.53 -14.87
N PHE A 95 15.61 -0.16 -14.27
CA PHE A 95 15.47 0.76 -13.15
C PHE A 95 14.67 0.07 -12.05
N GLY A 96 15.25 -0.95 -11.43
CA GLY A 96 14.53 -1.90 -10.61
C GLY A 96 13.69 -2.83 -11.48
N PHE A 97 12.39 -2.93 -11.22
CA PHE A 97 11.44 -3.74 -12.00
C PHE A 97 10.95 -3.05 -13.28
N ALA A 98 11.20 -1.74 -13.42
CA ALA A 98 10.92 -1.03 -14.66
C ALA A 98 12.07 -1.20 -15.64
N GLN A 99 11.76 -1.31 -16.93
CA GLN A 99 12.75 -1.46 -17.99
C GLN A 99 12.43 -0.57 -19.19
N VAL A 100 13.47 -0.21 -19.92
CA VAL A 100 13.37 0.45 -21.22
C VAL A 100 13.19 -0.63 -22.28
N VAL A 101 12.04 -0.60 -22.95
CA VAL A 101 11.63 -1.54 -23.99
C VAL A 101 11.73 -0.87 -25.33
N THR A 102 12.56 -1.42 -26.22
CA THR A 102 12.76 -0.93 -27.58
C THR A 102 12.19 -1.93 -28.57
N LEU A 103 11.25 -1.48 -29.39
CA LEU A 103 10.81 -2.20 -30.59
C LEU A 103 11.64 -1.70 -31.77
N ARG A 104 12.29 -2.61 -32.50
CA ARG A 104 13.10 -2.27 -33.67
C ARG A 104 12.77 -3.15 -34.87
N CYS A 105 12.88 -2.59 -36.06
CA CYS A 105 12.95 -3.37 -37.29
C CYS A 105 14.38 -3.85 -37.52
N LEU A 106 14.55 -5.06 -38.06
CA LEU A 106 15.85 -5.59 -38.47
C LEU A 106 16.13 -5.34 -39.96
N SER A 107 15.11 -4.96 -40.74
CA SER A 107 15.24 -4.69 -42.18
C SER A 107 15.43 -3.21 -42.51
N CYS A 108 15.21 -2.30 -41.56
CA CYS A 108 15.43 -0.87 -41.71
C CYS A 108 15.78 -0.22 -40.35
N ASP A 109 16.11 1.07 -40.36
CA ASP A 109 16.54 1.81 -39.16
C ASP A 109 15.38 2.24 -38.23
N PHE A 110 14.18 1.70 -38.40
CA PHE A 110 13.06 2.00 -37.52
C PHE A 110 13.28 1.45 -36.12
N PHE A 111 13.14 2.31 -35.11
CA PHE A 111 12.98 1.89 -33.72
C PHE A 111 12.09 2.87 -32.95
N THR A 112 11.48 2.37 -31.89
CA THR A 112 10.76 3.17 -30.89
C THR A 112 11.00 2.59 -29.50
N THR A 113 10.95 3.44 -28.48
CA THR A 113 11.32 3.06 -27.12
C THR A 113 10.27 3.57 -26.12
N VAL A 114 9.89 2.71 -25.19
CA VAL A 114 8.94 3.00 -24.10
C VAL A 114 9.46 2.45 -22.78
N ASN A 115 8.97 2.97 -21.65
CA ASN A 115 9.22 2.35 -20.35
C ASN A 115 8.13 1.32 -20.05
N SER A 116 8.48 0.18 -19.46
CA SER A 116 7.53 -0.88 -19.08
C SER A 116 6.59 -0.49 -17.93
N SER A 117 6.83 0.66 -17.30
CA SER A 117 5.99 1.23 -16.26
C SER A 117 5.97 2.76 -16.37
N GLY A 118 4.86 3.37 -15.95
CA GLY A 118 4.77 4.82 -15.76
C GLY A 118 5.74 5.31 -14.68
N LYS A 119 6.22 6.54 -14.84
CA LYS A 119 6.95 7.26 -13.79
C LYS A 119 5.95 7.90 -12.82
N VAL A 120 6.28 7.88 -11.54
CA VAL A 120 5.54 8.61 -10.51
C VAL A 120 5.91 10.09 -10.65
N GLN A 121 4.94 11.00 -10.83
CA GLN A 121 5.22 12.38 -11.21
C GLN A 121 6.07 13.15 -10.20
N THR A 122 5.93 12.82 -8.92
CA THR A 122 6.60 13.50 -7.80
C THR A 122 8.01 12.97 -7.52
N GLU A 123 8.41 11.85 -8.15
CA GLU A 123 9.69 11.19 -7.87
C GLU A 123 10.39 10.66 -9.13
N LYS A 124 11.71 10.54 -9.06
CA LYS A 124 12.49 9.81 -10.07
C LYS A 124 12.35 8.29 -9.90
N SER A 125 11.11 7.79 -9.78
CA SER A 125 10.78 6.37 -9.60
C SER A 125 9.67 5.93 -10.55
N PHE A 126 9.64 4.63 -10.82
CA PHE A 126 8.57 3.97 -11.54
C PHE A 126 7.51 3.40 -10.58
N ASP A 127 6.25 3.42 -11.00
CA ASP A 127 5.10 2.93 -10.22
C ASP A 127 5.28 1.45 -9.82
N ILE A 128 5.74 0.60 -10.75
CA ILE A 128 5.95 -0.82 -10.49
C ILE A 128 6.90 -1.10 -9.32
N ASN A 129 7.92 -0.27 -9.11
CA ASN A 129 8.85 -0.45 -7.98
C ASN A 129 8.14 -0.24 -6.65
N ARG A 130 7.27 0.78 -6.55
CA ARG A 130 6.46 1.02 -5.35
C ARG A 130 5.51 -0.14 -5.11
N ARG A 131 4.82 -0.61 -6.15
CA ARG A 131 3.89 -1.74 -6.04
C ARG A 131 4.56 -2.99 -5.51
N ILE A 132 5.73 -3.34 -6.04
CA ILE A 132 6.48 -4.52 -5.56
C ILE A 132 6.88 -4.35 -4.09
N VAL A 133 7.42 -3.18 -3.71
CA VAL A 133 7.81 -2.94 -2.32
C VAL A 133 6.60 -3.01 -1.38
N THR A 134 5.47 -2.40 -1.75
CA THR A 134 4.21 -2.50 -1.00
C THR A 134 3.76 -3.95 -0.87
N ALA A 135 3.68 -4.68 -1.97
CA ALA A 135 3.22 -6.08 -1.98
C ALA A 135 4.08 -6.97 -1.07
N PHE A 136 5.42 -6.86 -1.17
CA PHE A 136 6.32 -7.63 -0.31
C PHE A 136 6.22 -7.21 1.16
N THR A 137 6.06 -5.92 1.44
CA THR A 137 5.85 -5.42 2.80
C THR A 137 4.57 -5.96 3.41
N GLU A 138 3.47 -6.01 2.65
CA GLU A 138 2.17 -6.50 3.10
C GLU A 138 2.17 -7.99 3.43
N ILE A 139 2.95 -8.79 2.72
CA ILE A 139 3.15 -10.22 3.05
C ILE A 139 4.23 -10.45 4.12
N GLY A 140 4.75 -9.39 4.74
CA GLY A 140 5.76 -9.45 5.79
C GLY A 140 7.14 -9.91 5.31
N LYS A 141 7.49 -9.60 4.04
CA LYS A 141 8.75 -9.98 3.41
C LYS A 141 9.58 -8.75 3.03
N GLY A 142 10.90 -8.86 3.21
CA GLY A 142 11.86 -7.81 2.87
C GLY A 142 12.54 -8.04 1.52
N HIS A 143 13.54 -7.19 1.23
CA HIS A 143 14.32 -7.19 -0.01
C HIS A 143 14.87 -8.58 -0.40
N ALA A 144 15.38 -9.36 0.54
CA ALA A 144 15.93 -10.70 0.25
C ALA A 144 14.90 -11.64 -0.42
N SER A 145 13.62 -11.54 -0.02
CA SER A 145 12.55 -12.32 -0.66
C SER A 145 12.16 -11.74 -2.02
N THR A 146 12.21 -10.42 -2.18
CA THR A 146 12.03 -9.76 -3.48
C THR A 146 13.11 -10.15 -4.48
N GLU A 147 14.38 -10.21 -4.04
CA GLU A 147 15.51 -10.68 -4.84
C GLU A 147 15.33 -12.15 -5.24
N THR A 148 15.00 -13.02 -4.28
CA THR A 148 14.72 -14.45 -4.56
C THR A 148 13.60 -14.60 -5.59
N PHE A 149 12.51 -13.85 -5.44
CA PHE A 149 11.41 -13.82 -6.40
C PHE A 149 11.86 -13.39 -7.80
N SER A 150 12.63 -12.31 -7.89
CA SER A 150 13.20 -11.84 -9.15
C SER A 150 14.09 -12.90 -9.80
N THR A 151 14.96 -13.54 -9.02
CA THR A 151 15.85 -14.59 -9.53
C THR A 151 15.08 -15.78 -10.08
N ILE A 152 14.06 -16.26 -9.37
CA ILE A 152 13.25 -17.42 -9.79
C ILE A 152 12.53 -17.12 -11.12
N LEU A 153 12.02 -15.90 -11.30
CA LEU A 153 11.29 -15.51 -12.50
C LEU A 153 12.17 -14.92 -13.61
N ASN A 154 13.49 -14.86 -13.40
CA ASN A 154 14.44 -14.18 -14.29
C ASN A 154 14.03 -12.72 -14.60
N LEU A 155 13.56 -12.01 -13.57
CA LEU A 155 13.20 -10.60 -13.63
C LEU A 155 14.36 -9.74 -13.12
N PRO A 156 14.50 -8.49 -13.59
CA PRO A 156 15.37 -7.55 -12.93
C PRO A 156 14.90 -7.29 -11.48
N CYS A 157 15.84 -6.95 -10.60
CA CYS A 157 15.55 -6.56 -9.22
C CYS A 157 16.11 -5.17 -8.94
N MET A 158 15.46 -4.44 -8.05
CA MET A 158 16.05 -3.23 -7.49
C MET A 158 17.12 -3.57 -6.46
N ASP A 159 18.10 -2.68 -6.32
CA ASP A 159 19.11 -2.79 -5.28
C ASP A 159 18.52 -2.51 -3.88
N GLN A 160 19.22 -2.96 -2.84
CA GLN A 160 18.80 -2.80 -1.45
C GLN A 160 18.59 -1.33 -1.04
N LYS A 161 19.41 -0.39 -1.53
CA LYS A 161 19.27 1.03 -1.18
C LYS A 161 17.98 1.61 -1.77
N THR A 162 17.67 1.24 -3.00
CA THR A 162 16.44 1.61 -3.69
C THR A 162 15.22 1.01 -3.00
N PHE A 163 15.28 -0.26 -2.60
CA PHE A 163 14.21 -0.89 -1.81
C PHE A 163 13.98 -0.15 -0.49
N THR A 164 15.03 0.12 0.29
CA THR A 164 14.91 0.81 1.58
C THR A 164 14.32 2.22 1.42
N ARG A 165 14.68 2.93 0.34
CA ARG A 165 14.11 4.26 0.03
C ARG A 165 12.59 4.17 -0.19
N HIS A 166 12.13 3.18 -0.96
CA HIS A 166 10.70 2.96 -1.17
C HIS A 166 9.98 2.54 0.11
N LEU A 167 10.61 1.69 0.92
CA LEU A 167 10.05 1.26 2.21
C LEU A 167 9.85 2.45 3.15
N HIS A 168 10.84 3.34 3.26
CA HIS A 168 10.72 4.56 4.07
C HIS A 168 9.61 5.49 3.55
N ALA A 169 9.51 5.67 2.23
CA ALA A 169 8.43 6.46 1.64
C ALA A 169 7.04 5.86 1.97
N LEU A 170 6.92 4.52 1.91
CA LEU A 170 5.71 3.80 2.31
C LEU A 170 5.40 3.98 3.79
N GLU A 171 6.40 3.93 4.67
CA GLU A 171 6.23 4.15 6.12
C GLU A 171 5.71 5.56 6.42
N VAL A 172 6.31 6.59 5.81
CA VAL A 172 5.89 8.00 5.98
C VAL A 172 4.43 8.18 5.54
N ALA A 173 4.07 7.69 4.35
CA ALA A 173 2.71 7.78 3.84
C ALA A 173 1.72 7.02 4.72
N THR A 174 2.11 5.83 5.19
CA THR A 174 1.31 5.03 6.12
C THR A 174 1.03 5.78 7.42
N ARG A 175 2.06 6.38 8.00
CA ARG A 175 1.93 7.15 9.24
C ARG A 175 1.03 8.36 9.04
N GLN A 176 1.15 9.06 7.92
CA GLN A 176 0.28 10.19 7.58
C GLN A 176 -1.18 9.75 7.42
N SER A 177 -1.44 8.71 6.63
CA SER A 177 -2.79 8.17 6.43
C SER A 177 -3.41 7.70 7.75
N SER A 178 -2.63 6.98 8.58
CA SER A 178 -3.07 6.56 9.92
C SER A 178 -3.45 7.74 10.81
N ASN A 179 -2.64 8.81 10.82
CA ASN A 179 -2.94 10.00 11.59
C ASN A 179 -4.22 10.70 11.09
N LEU A 180 -4.41 10.81 9.78
CA LEU A 180 -5.63 11.40 9.21
C LEU A 180 -6.88 10.60 9.59
N GLN A 181 -6.81 9.27 9.50
CA GLN A 181 -7.90 8.39 9.94
C GLN A 181 -8.20 8.55 11.43
N LEU A 182 -7.16 8.64 12.28
CA LEU A 182 -7.34 8.89 13.71
C LEU A 182 -8.00 10.24 13.97
N GLU A 183 -7.61 11.30 13.26
CA GLU A 183 -8.26 12.61 13.37
C GLU A 183 -9.73 12.59 12.94
N GLU A 184 -10.08 11.83 11.90
CA GLU A 184 -11.47 11.66 11.48
C GLU A 184 -12.30 10.90 12.54
N VAL A 185 -11.76 9.81 13.07
CA VAL A 185 -12.38 9.04 14.16
C VAL A 185 -12.57 9.92 15.40
N ARG A 186 -11.55 10.70 15.78
CA ARG A 186 -11.64 11.66 16.89
C ARG A 186 -12.83 12.60 16.70
N LYS A 187 -12.94 13.25 15.53
CA LYS A 187 -14.05 14.19 15.25
C LYS A 187 -15.41 13.52 15.43
N LYS A 188 -15.61 12.32 14.87
CA LYS A 188 -16.88 11.57 15.01
C LYS A 188 -17.20 11.25 16.47
N VAL A 189 -16.21 10.81 17.25
CA VAL A 189 -16.39 10.52 18.69
C VAL A 189 -16.77 11.78 19.46
N TYR A 190 -16.11 12.92 19.21
CA TYR A 190 -16.43 14.19 19.86
C TYR A 190 -17.85 14.67 19.52
N GLU A 191 -18.27 14.57 18.26
CA GLU A 191 -19.62 14.93 17.82
C GLU A 191 -20.68 14.06 18.49
N GLU A 192 -20.51 12.74 18.48
CA GLU A 192 -21.45 11.83 19.14
C GLU A 192 -21.52 12.04 20.66
N HIS A 193 -20.37 12.22 21.31
CA HIS A 193 -20.32 12.48 22.75
C HIS A 193 -21.02 13.80 23.09
N ARG A 194 -20.84 14.85 22.28
CA ARG A 194 -21.51 16.14 22.48
C ARG A 194 -23.03 16.05 22.35
N LEU A 195 -23.53 15.14 21.52
CA LEU A 195 -24.97 14.96 21.29
C LEU A 195 -25.63 14.05 22.32
N LYS A 196 -24.90 13.08 22.90
CA LYS A 196 -25.47 12.03 23.77
C LYS A 196 -25.22 12.24 25.27
N CYS A 197 -24.18 12.96 25.69
CA CYS A 197 -23.89 13.15 27.11
C CYS A 197 -24.61 14.37 27.70
N THR A 198 -25.53 14.11 28.64
CA THR A 198 -26.15 15.11 29.54
C THR A 198 -25.26 15.45 30.75
N ASP A 199 -24.11 14.80 30.87
CA ASP A 199 -23.22 14.94 32.02
C ASP A 199 -22.38 16.22 31.93
N LYS A 200 -22.31 16.98 33.03
CA LYS A 200 -21.66 18.31 33.10
C LYS A 200 -20.13 18.22 33.21
N ASN A 201 -19.57 17.02 33.37
CA ASN A 201 -18.13 16.78 33.31
C ASN A 201 -17.67 16.66 31.85
N LYS A 202 -17.29 17.79 31.28
CA LYS A 202 -16.97 18.01 29.86
C LYS A 202 -15.67 17.38 29.36
N ASN A 203 -15.00 16.52 30.13
CA ASN A 203 -13.64 16.09 29.81
C ASN A 203 -13.66 14.72 29.13
N VAL A 204 -13.66 14.71 27.80
CA VAL A 204 -13.33 13.52 27.00
C VAL A 204 -11.82 13.34 27.05
N PHE A 205 -11.34 12.28 27.72
CA PHE A 205 -9.92 11.94 27.77
C PHE A 205 -9.53 11.14 26.53
N ASP A 206 -8.74 11.73 25.64
CA ASP A 206 -8.19 11.04 24.48
C ASP A 206 -6.87 10.31 24.83
N ILE A 207 -6.95 9.00 24.97
CA ILE A 207 -5.81 8.12 25.28
C ILE A 207 -4.84 8.02 24.08
N ALA A 208 -5.30 8.32 22.87
CA ALA A 208 -4.52 8.27 21.63
C ALA A 208 -3.82 9.59 21.30
N GLU A 209 -3.98 10.66 22.10
CA GLU A 209 -3.28 11.92 21.86
C GLU A 209 -1.75 11.71 21.89
N PRO A 210 -1.01 12.22 20.89
CA PRO A 210 0.45 12.15 20.89
C PRO A 210 1.00 12.90 22.11
N VAL A 211 1.97 12.30 22.80
CA VAL A 211 2.53 12.77 24.08
C VAL A 211 2.96 14.26 24.06
N ASN A 212 3.39 14.78 22.90
CA ASN A 212 3.76 16.19 22.75
C ASN A 212 2.59 17.19 22.90
N LYS A 213 1.32 16.78 22.70
CA LYS A 213 0.16 17.65 22.96
C LYS A 213 -0.33 17.57 24.41
N ARG A 214 -0.12 16.44 25.11
CA ARG A 214 -0.49 16.31 26.53
C ARG A 214 0.22 17.33 27.41
N ASN A 215 1.50 17.60 27.14
CA ASN A 215 2.27 18.59 27.91
C ASN A 215 1.70 20.02 27.79
N SER A 216 1.06 20.37 26.67
CA SER A 216 0.38 21.67 26.52
C SER A 216 -0.87 21.76 27.40
N PHE A 217 -1.64 20.67 27.50
CA PHE A 217 -2.84 20.63 28.33
C PHE A 217 -2.51 20.74 29.82
N TYR A 218 -1.49 20.00 30.30
CA TYR A 218 -1.03 20.09 31.69
C TYR A 218 -0.47 21.47 32.06
N LEU A 219 0.24 22.15 31.14
CA LEU A 219 0.72 23.52 31.38
C LEU A 219 -0.43 24.54 31.40
N THR A 220 -1.53 24.27 30.70
CA THR A 220 -2.71 25.15 30.69
C THR A 220 -3.57 24.94 31.96
N GLU A 221 -3.64 23.71 32.49
CA GLU A 221 -4.33 23.41 33.75
C GLU A 221 -3.54 23.82 35.00
N LEU A 222 -2.20 23.73 34.98
CA LEU A 222 -1.34 24.29 36.04
C LEU A 222 -1.45 25.83 36.11
N ASN A 223 -1.56 26.51 34.97
CA ASN A 223 -1.77 27.96 34.94
C ASN A 223 -3.20 28.40 35.34
N ARG A 224 -4.20 27.51 35.25
CA ARG A 224 -5.56 27.77 35.75
C ARG A 224 -5.72 27.50 37.24
N SER A 225 -4.94 26.58 37.81
CA SER A 225 -4.96 26.24 39.24
C SER A 225 -3.98 27.06 40.08
N GLY A 226 -3.00 27.74 39.46
CA GLY A 226 -1.98 28.56 40.13
C GLY A 226 -2.40 29.96 40.60
N ARG A 227 -3.64 30.16 41.07
CA ARG A 227 -4.06 31.39 41.80
C ARG A 227 -4.37 31.13 43.28
N HIS A 228 -3.57 30.31 43.93
CA HIS A 228 -3.36 30.33 45.38
C HIS A 228 -2.09 29.53 45.65
N TRP A 229 -1.37 29.83 46.73
CA TRP A 229 0.01 29.39 47.02
C TRP A 229 1.08 30.22 46.33
N GLY A 230 0.99 31.54 46.55
CA GLY A 230 2.20 32.33 46.71
C GLY A 230 3.01 31.85 47.92
N GLU A 231 4.32 32.00 47.80
CA GLU A 231 5.26 32.10 48.92
C GLU A 231 5.48 30.84 49.76
N ASN A 232 6.31 29.90 49.26
CA ASN A 232 7.34 29.20 50.07
C ASN A 232 8.10 28.15 49.24
N CYS A 233 8.94 28.60 48.30
CA CYS A 233 9.99 27.73 47.73
C CYS A 233 11.18 28.52 47.15
N LEU A 234 11.51 29.67 47.74
CA LEU A 234 12.75 30.41 47.48
C LEU A 234 13.69 30.27 48.68
N SER A 235 14.09 29.04 49.03
CA SER A 235 15.13 28.83 50.04
C SER A 235 15.77 27.44 50.01
N LEU A 236 16.02 26.85 48.83
CA LEU A 236 16.91 25.69 48.71
C LEU A 236 17.64 25.69 47.36
N GLN A 237 18.52 26.67 47.18
CA GLN A 237 19.50 26.66 46.09
C GLN A 237 20.92 27.01 46.57
N LYS A 238 21.24 26.70 47.83
CA LYS A 238 22.61 26.72 48.33
C LYS A 238 22.89 25.42 49.07
N SER A 239 24.12 24.93 48.89
CA SER A 239 24.77 23.77 49.49
C SER A 239 24.36 22.37 49.01
N ILE A 240 25.09 21.89 48.00
CA ILE A 240 25.56 20.49 47.96
C ILE A 240 27.09 20.57 47.80
N PRO A 241 27.90 19.97 48.68
CA PRO A 241 29.33 19.76 48.47
C PRO A 241 29.63 18.69 47.41
#